data_AF-A0A7K7AYD2-F1
#
_entry.id   AF-A0A7K7AYD2-F1
#
_cell.length_a   1.000
_cell.length_b   1.000
_cell.length_c   1.000
_cell.angle_alpha   90.00
_cell.angle_beta   90.00
_cell.angle_gamma   90.00
#
_symmetry.space_group_name_H-M   'P 1'
#
loop_
_entity.id
_entity.type
_entity.pdbx_description
1 polymer ?
#
loop_
_entity_poly.entity_id
_entity_poly.type
_entity_poly.pdbx_seq_one_letter_code
_entity_poly.pdbx_strand_id
1 'polypeptide(L)'
;HGVQLRAGRLAAPAYAYYVHRRLCGRPLPCCTRPHALVVYSDDQGRSWSKGALVQGVGTGECQVAEVAAGDGGSVLYCSARPRRLRCRAVALSTDRGLRFGRSVRCEELCEPPRGCQGSVVSFTPEEEDDDASWLLFSHPTDRRRRRDLGVYVNPSPLSGSSWWPPWLLYEGPCGYSDLAVCPGGLFGCLFECGPVSGCEEIAFCLFSQQQLLGA
;
A
#
# COMPACT_ATOMS: atom_id res chain seq x y z
N HIS A 1 6.07 -6.24 -0.85
CA HIS A 1 5.68 -7.62 -1.24
C HIS A 1 4.51 -7.69 -2.25
N GLY A 2 4.22 -8.86 -2.81
CA GLY A 2 2.95 -9.19 -3.48
C GLY A 2 2.05 -10.03 -2.58
N VAL A 3 0.81 -10.31 -2.98
CA VAL A 3 -0.15 -11.07 -2.15
C VAL A 3 -0.66 -12.31 -2.85
N GLN A 4 -0.94 -13.36 -2.08
CA GLN A 4 -1.79 -14.47 -2.51
C GLN A 4 -3.16 -14.28 -1.89
N LEU A 5 -4.19 -14.20 -2.73
CA LEU A 5 -5.58 -14.02 -2.28
C LEU A 5 -6.12 -15.34 -1.70
N ARG A 6 -7.13 -15.26 -0.84
CA ARG A 6 -7.86 -16.43 -0.28
C ARG A 6 -8.36 -17.39 -1.38
N ALA A 7 -8.70 -16.86 -2.55
CA ALA A 7 -9.11 -17.63 -3.73
C ALA A 7 -7.95 -18.30 -4.49
N GLY A 8 -6.71 -18.19 -4.02
CA GLY A 8 -5.50 -18.80 -4.61
C GLY A 8 -4.77 -17.95 -5.66
N ARG A 9 -5.40 -16.89 -6.19
CA ARG A 9 -4.78 -15.96 -7.14
C ARG A 9 -3.54 -15.29 -6.54
N LEU A 10 -2.46 -15.25 -7.30
CA LEU A 10 -1.30 -14.40 -7.00
C LEU A 10 -1.54 -13.01 -7.60
N ALA A 11 -1.27 -11.96 -6.83
CA ALA A 11 -1.42 -10.57 -7.23
C ALA A 11 -0.15 -9.78 -6.89
N ALA A 12 0.53 -9.29 -7.92
CA ALA A 12 1.72 -8.46 -7.83
C ALA A 12 1.35 -6.99 -8.13
N PRO A 13 1.49 -6.07 -7.16
CA PRO A 13 1.28 -4.65 -7.42
C PRO A 13 2.36 -4.13 -8.38
N ALA A 14 1.95 -3.29 -9.33
CA ALA A 14 2.83 -2.72 -10.35
C ALA A 14 2.38 -1.30 -10.73
N TYR A 15 3.17 -0.61 -11.54
CA TYR A 15 2.75 0.64 -12.17
C TYR A 15 3.40 0.81 -13.53
N ALA A 16 2.78 1.61 -14.38
CA ALA A 16 3.30 1.92 -15.71
C ALA A 16 3.04 3.38 -16.09
N TYR A 17 3.95 3.97 -16.86
CA TYR A 17 3.73 5.24 -17.54
C TYR A 17 3.00 4.97 -18.86
N TYR A 18 1.67 5.11 -18.85
CA TYR A 18 0.81 4.80 -19.98
C TYR A 18 0.73 5.96 -20.96
N VAL A 19 0.95 5.67 -22.25
CA VAL A 19 0.87 6.64 -23.35
C VAL A 19 -0.56 6.70 -23.87
N HIS A 20 -1.32 7.72 -23.45
CA HIS A 20 -2.73 7.88 -23.85
C HIS A 20 -2.91 8.37 -25.28
N ARG A 21 -1.92 9.07 -25.84
CA ARG A 21 -2.00 9.62 -27.20
C ARG A 21 -0.63 9.62 -27.87
N ARG A 22 -0.64 9.28 -29.15
CA ARG A 22 0.50 9.40 -30.06
C ARG A 22 0.15 10.42 -31.14
N LEU A 23 1.15 11.17 -31.60
CA LEU A 23 1.06 12.06 -32.76
C LEU A 23 2.11 11.60 -33.77
N CYS A 24 1.68 11.29 -34.99
CA CYS A 24 2.56 10.75 -36.04
C CYS A 24 3.40 9.55 -35.56
N GLY A 25 2.79 8.62 -34.82
CA GLY A 25 3.45 7.43 -34.26
C GLY A 25 4.27 7.66 -32.97
N ARG A 26 4.62 8.91 -32.65
CA ARG A 26 5.44 9.25 -31.47
C ARG A 26 4.58 9.50 -30.23
N PRO A 27 4.93 8.97 -29.05
CA PRO A 27 4.28 9.29 -27.79
C PRO A 27 4.30 10.80 -27.54
N LEU A 28 3.14 11.37 -27.16
CA LEU A 28 3.09 12.75 -26.68
C LEU A 28 3.46 12.77 -25.18
N PRO A 29 4.54 13.47 -24.77
CA PRO A 29 4.96 13.49 -23.37
C PRO A 29 3.88 13.99 -22.41
N CYS A 30 3.09 15.00 -22.81
CA CYS A 30 1.98 15.54 -22.03
C CYS A 30 0.79 14.55 -21.88
N CYS A 31 0.73 13.52 -22.72
CA CYS A 31 -0.29 12.47 -22.68
C CYS A 31 0.24 11.16 -22.06
N THR A 32 1.43 11.17 -21.47
CA THR A 32 1.98 10.02 -20.76
C THR A 32 1.77 10.20 -19.27
N ARG A 33 1.06 9.27 -18.61
CA ARG A 33 0.67 9.39 -17.20
C ARG A 33 0.98 8.10 -16.43
N PRO A 34 1.44 8.19 -15.18
CA PRO A 34 1.65 7.01 -14.36
C PRO A 34 0.30 6.47 -13.86
N HIS A 35 0.16 5.15 -13.90
CA HIS A 35 -0.96 4.42 -13.33
C HIS A 35 -0.46 3.20 -12.57
N ALA A 36 -0.90 3.07 -11.32
CA ALA A 36 -0.85 1.81 -10.58
C ALA A 36 -1.76 0.77 -11.25
N LEU A 37 -1.42 -0.51 -11.08
CA LEU A 37 -2.18 -1.67 -11.54
C LEU A 37 -1.74 -2.90 -10.75
N VAL A 38 -2.42 -4.02 -10.96
CA VAL A 38 -1.96 -5.34 -10.49
C VAL A 38 -1.71 -6.23 -11.70
N VAL A 39 -0.64 -7.01 -11.66
CA VAL A 39 -0.42 -8.15 -12.55
C VAL A 39 -0.74 -9.40 -11.72
N TYR A 40 -1.54 -10.31 -12.27
CA TYR A 40 -2.05 -11.44 -11.50
C TYR A 40 -1.87 -12.77 -12.25
N SER A 41 -1.87 -13.85 -11.49
CA SER A 41 -1.81 -15.23 -11.99
C SER A 41 -2.82 -16.09 -11.25
N ASP A 42 -3.61 -16.86 -12.00
CA ASP A 42 -4.58 -17.82 -11.50
C ASP A 42 -4.06 -19.28 -11.58
N ASP A 43 -2.84 -19.48 -12.07
CA ASP A 43 -2.24 -20.79 -12.36
C ASP A 43 -0.89 -20.97 -11.64
N GLN A 44 -0.79 -20.44 -10.42
CA GLN A 44 0.39 -20.55 -9.54
C GLN A 44 1.66 -19.94 -10.16
N GLY A 45 1.52 -18.86 -10.92
CA GLY A 45 2.62 -18.10 -11.50
C GLY A 45 3.10 -18.61 -12.86
N ARG A 46 2.42 -19.59 -13.48
CA ARG A 46 2.80 -20.13 -14.81
C ARG A 46 2.51 -19.13 -15.92
N SER A 47 1.39 -18.41 -15.84
CA SER A 47 1.04 -17.32 -16.75
C SER A 47 0.53 -16.12 -15.97
N TRP A 48 0.73 -14.93 -16.55
CA TRP A 48 0.40 -13.67 -15.90
C TRP A 48 -0.46 -12.80 -16.81
N SER A 49 -1.49 -12.22 -16.22
CA SER A 49 -2.41 -11.29 -16.87
C SER A 49 -2.31 -9.91 -16.23
N LYS A 50 -2.46 -8.87 -17.05
CA LYS A 50 -2.41 -7.48 -16.60
C LYS A 50 -3.81 -6.99 -16.25
N GLY A 51 -4.01 -6.55 -15.01
CA GLY A 51 -5.24 -5.85 -14.60
C GLY A 51 -5.44 -4.51 -15.30
N ALA A 52 -6.61 -3.91 -15.06
CA ALA A 52 -6.91 -2.55 -15.51
C ALA A 52 -6.05 -1.52 -14.78
N LEU A 53 -5.78 -0.40 -15.45
CA LEU A 53 -5.09 0.74 -14.85
C LEU A 53 -5.98 1.40 -13.80
N VAL A 54 -5.45 1.70 -12.61
CA VAL A 54 -6.13 2.51 -11.61
C VAL A 54 -6.41 3.89 -12.19
N GLN A 55 -7.68 4.29 -12.16
CA GLN A 55 -8.15 5.57 -12.69
C GLN A 55 -8.19 6.66 -11.62
N GLY A 56 -8.33 7.92 -12.03
CA GLY A 56 -8.39 9.06 -11.14
C GLY A 56 -7.08 9.85 -11.12
N VAL A 57 -6.45 9.98 -9.96
CA VAL A 57 -5.16 10.68 -9.85
C VAL A 57 -4.03 9.84 -10.43
N GLY A 58 -2.98 10.50 -10.94
CA GLY A 58 -1.80 9.79 -11.44
C GLY A 58 -1.07 9.10 -10.28
N THR A 59 -0.96 7.77 -10.36
CA THR A 59 -0.44 6.88 -9.32
C THR A 59 0.79 6.12 -9.81
N GLY A 60 1.81 6.04 -8.96
CA GLY A 60 3.05 5.28 -9.20
C GLY A 60 3.09 4.02 -8.35
N GLU A 61 4.21 3.83 -7.65
CA GLU A 61 4.43 2.69 -6.74
C GLU A 61 3.24 2.45 -5.82
N CYS A 62 2.83 1.20 -5.71
CA CYS A 62 1.68 0.81 -4.91
C CYS A 62 1.91 -0.52 -4.21
N GLN A 63 1.06 -0.80 -3.23
CA GLN A 63 0.93 -2.10 -2.59
C GLN A 63 -0.55 -2.44 -2.44
N VAL A 64 -0.82 -3.73 -2.30
CA VAL A 64 -2.18 -4.27 -2.15
C VAL A 64 -2.27 -5.20 -0.96
N ALA A 65 -3.44 -5.22 -0.33
CA ALA A 65 -3.79 -6.13 0.75
C ALA A 65 -5.23 -6.62 0.56
N GLU A 66 -5.50 -7.89 0.83
CA GLU A 66 -6.85 -8.44 0.76
C GLU A 66 -7.57 -8.24 2.08
N VAL A 67 -8.76 -7.66 2.02
CA VAL A 67 -9.58 -7.33 3.18
C VAL A 67 -10.85 -8.16 3.10
N ALA A 68 -11.18 -8.89 4.17
CA ALA A 68 -12.47 -9.58 4.26
C ALA A 68 -13.63 -8.58 4.23
N ALA A 69 -14.67 -8.92 3.47
CA ALA A 69 -15.94 -8.22 3.51
C ALA A 69 -16.91 -8.96 4.44
N GLY A 70 -17.78 -8.23 5.14
CA GLY A 70 -18.72 -8.80 6.11
C GLY A 70 -19.79 -9.73 5.52
N ASP A 71 -19.85 -9.87 4.19
CA ASP A 71 -20.74 -10.78 3.46
C ASP A 71 -20.05 -12.11 3.05
N GLY A 72 -18.86 -12.38 3.57
CA GLY A 72 -18.03 -13.55 3.20
C GLY A 72 -17.25 -13.35 1.91
N GLY A 73 -17.33 -12.17 1.28
CA GLY A 73 -16.49 -11.77 0.15
C GLY A 73 -15.13 -11.22 0.58
N SER A 74 -14.37 -10.74 -0.39
CA SER A 74 -13.13 -10.00 -0.14
C SER A 74 -12.99 -8.81 -1.09
N VAL A 75 -12.31 -7.78 -0.62
CA VAL A 75 -11.97 -6.59 -1.36
C VAL A 75 -10.46 -6.45 -1.40
N LEU A 76 -9.89 -6.24 -2.59
CA LEU A 76 -8.49 -5.90 -2.73
C LEU A 76 -8.31 -4.40 -2.53
N TYR A 77 -7.67 -4.04 -1.42
CA TYR A 77 -7.29 -2.67 -1.09
C TYR A 77 -5.97 -2.32 -1.77
N CYS A 78 -5.86 -1.17 -2.43
CA CYS A 78 -4.63 -0.67 -3.06
C CYS A 78 -4.26 0.70 -2.48
N SER A 79 -3.06 0.82 -1.90
CA SER A 79 -2.45 2.09 -1.49
C SER A 79 -1.35 2.46 -2.49
N ALA A 80 -1.51 3.60 -3.17
CA ALA A 80 -0.59 4.04 -4.20
C ALA A 80 0.00 5.43 -3.91
N ARG A 81 1.27 5.61 -4.30
CA ARG A 81 2.00 6.88 -4.27
C ARG A 81 1.44 7.80 -5.35
N PRO A 82 0.80 8.92 -5.00
CA PRO A 82 0.31 9.87 -5.97
C PRO A 82 1.40 10.85 -6.41
N ARG A 83 1.29 11.38 -7.63
CA ARG A 83 2.28 12.34 -8.15
C ARG A 83 2.14 13.76 -7.58
N ARG A 84 0.93 14.19 -7.24
CA ARG A 84 0.62 15.62 -6.96
C ARG A 84 -0.16 15.87 -5.67
N LEU A 85 -0.50 14.82 -4.92
CA LEU A 85 -1.22 14.95 -3.65
C LEU A 85 -0.24 15.08 -2.48
N ARG A 86 -0.76 15.38 -1.29
CA ARG A 86 -0.02 15.39 -0.01
C ARG A 86 -0.50 14.30 0.94
N CYS A 87 -1.20 13.32 0.37
CA CYS A 87 -1.78 12.18 1.05
C CYS A 87 -1.75 10.97 0.10
N ARG A 88 -1.90 9.75 0.61
CA ARG A 88 -1.99 8.53 -0.21
C ARG A 88 -3.22 8.55 -1.11
N ALA A 89 -3.11 7.87 -2.25
CA ALA A 89 -4.24 7.58 -3.13
C ALA A 89 -4.64 6.11 -2.95
N VAL A 90 -5.90 5.88 -2.62
CA VAL A 90 -6.43 4.54 -2.31
C VAL A 90 -7.45 4.13 -3.36
N ALA A 91 -7.47 2.87 -3.74
CA ALA A 91 -8.51 2.31 -4.61
C ALA A 91 -8.89 0.90 -4.14
N LEU A 92 -10.15 0.53 -4.32
CA LEU A 92 -10.69 -0.78 -3.95
C LEU A 92 -11.08 -1.56 -5.20
N SER A 93 -10.92 -2.87 -5.17
CA SER A 93 -11.37 -3.79 -6.20
C SER A 93 -12.19 -4.92 -5.57
N THR A 94 -13.40 -5.12 -6.07
CA THR A 94 -14.31 -6.22 -5.67
C THR A 94 -14.19 -7.43 -6.62
N ASP A 95 -13.29 -7.37 -7.59
CA ASP A 95 -13.08 -8.39 -8.63
C ASP A 95 -11.64 -8.91 -8.63
N ARG A 96 -11.02 -8.96 -7.44
CA ARG A 96 -9.69 -9.58 -7.21
C ARG A 96 -8.58 -8.94 -8.06
N GLY A 97 -8.63 -7.62 -8.23
CA GLY A 97 -7.62 -6.84 -8.93
C GLY A 97 -7.78 -6.78 -10.46
N LEU A 98 -8.88 -7.30 -11.03
CA LEU A 98 -9.15 -7.12 -12.46
C LEU A 98 -9.39 -5.65 -12.78
N ARG A 99 -10.21 -4.97 -11.97
CA ARG A 99 -10.43 -3.53 -12.03
C ARG A 99 -10.57 -2.94 -10.64
N PHE A 100 -9.85 -1.85 -10.43
CA PHE A 100 -10.06 -0.98 -9.29
C PHE A 100 -11.10 0.10 -9.61
N GLY A 101 -11.86 0.48 -8.59
CA GLY A 101 -12.61 1.73 -8.61
C GLY A 101 -11.69 2.95 -8.82
N ARG A 102 -12.31 4.12 -8.99
CA ARG A 102 -11.53 5.36 -9.10
C ARG A 102 -10.78 5.62 -7.79
N SER A 103 -9.51 5.98 -7.89
CA SER A 103 -8.70 6.33 -6.72
C SER A 103 -9.28 7.54 -5.98
N VAL A 104 -9.28 7.46 -4.66
CA VAL A 104 -9.71 8.49 -3.71
C VAL A 104 -8.55 8.93 -2.82
N ARG A 105 -8.66 10.11 -2.22
CA ARG A 105 -7.67 10.66 -1.30
C ARG A 105 -7.88 10.05 0.08
N CYS A 106 -6.80 9.63 0.74
CA CYS A 106 -6.81 9.21 2.15
C CYS A 106 -5.99 10.22 2.95
N GLU A 107 -6.65 11.25 3.50
CA GLU A 107 -6.00 12.45 4.06
C GLU A 107 -5.21 12.18 5.36
N GLU A 108 -5.53 11.09 6.05
CA GLU A 108 -4.90 10.60 7.28
C GLU A 108 -3.50 10.05 7.00
N LEU A 109 -3.29 9.48 5.81
CA LEU A 109 -2.01 8.94 5.38
C LEU A 109 -1.26 10.01 4.58
N CYS A 110 -0.43 10.81 5.25
CA CYS A 110 0.28 11.90 4.59
C CYS A 110 1.31 11.42 3.56
N GLU A 111 1.64 12.30 2.61
CA GLU A 111 2.62 12.05 1.56
C GLU A 111 3.54 13.27 1.42
N PRO A 112 4.87 13.13 1.58
CA PRO A 112 5.80 14.24 1.40
C PRO A 112 5.76 14.75 -0.06
N PRO A 113 6.22 15.98 -0.36
CA PRO A 113 6.03 16.62 -1.67
C PRO A 113 6.64 15.86 -2.85
N ARG A 114 7.70 15.07 -2.61
CA ARG A 114 8.32 14.20 -3.62
C ARG A 114 7.77 12.78 -3.61
N GLY A 115 6.86 12.46 -2.69
CA GLY A 115 6.30 11.13 -2.42
C GLY A 115 7.31 10.12 -1.89
N CYS A 116 6.82 9.04 -1.33
CA CYS A 116 7.56 7.86 -0.91
C CYS A 116 6.77 6.58 -1.23
N GLN A 117 7.47 5.47 -1.41
CA GLN A 117 6.82 4.17 -1.29
C GLN A 117 6.44 3.96 0.19
N GLY A 118 5.39 3.17 0.42
CA GLY A 118 5.00 2.68 1.73
C GLY A 118 4.40 1.30 1.59
N SER A 119 4.29 0.58 2.70
CA SER A 119 3.83 -0.80 2.74
C SER A 119 2.45 -0.90 3.35
N VAL A 120 1.59 -1.78 2.84
CA VAL A 120 0.31 -2.15 3.48
C VAL A 120 0.19 -3.67 3.59
N VAL A 121 -0.26 -4.15 4.74
CA VAL A 121 -0.64 -5.56 4.96
C VAL A 121 -2.01 -5.63 5.64
N SER A 122 -2.72 -6.73 5.41
CA SER A 122 -3.92 -7.09 6.15
C SER A 122 -3.59 -8.13 7.22
N PHE A 123 -4.24 -8.04 8.38
CA PHE A 123 -4.13 -9.03 9.45
C PHE A 123 -5.45 -9.18 10.20
N THR A 124 -5.62 -10.31 10.87
CA THR A 124 -6.72 -10.53 11.82
C THR A 124 -6.19 -10.20 13.21
N PRO A 125 -6.80 -9.29 13.97
CA PRO A 125 -6.35 -8.95 15.31
C PRO A 125 -6.60 -10.13 16.28
N GLU A 126 -5.73 -10.30 17.28
CA GLU A 126 -5.83 -11.41 18.25
C GLU A 126 -7.11 -11.43 19.10
N GLU A 127 -7.81 -10.28 19.24
CA GLU A 127 -8.95 -10.11 20.14
C GLU A 127 -10.33 -10.17 19.45
N GLU A 128 -10.39 -10.29 18.11
CA GLU A 128 -11.67 -10.37 17.38
C GLU A 128 -11.96 -11.78 16.87
N ASP A 129 -13.24 -12.20 16.98
CA ASP A 129 -13.74 -13.46 16.42
C ASP A 129 -13.66 -13.48 14.88
N ASP A 130 -13.41 -14.67 14.36
CA ASP A 130 -13.15 -15.06 12.96
C ASP A 130 -13.88 -14.21 11.90
N ASP A 131 -13.11 -13.28 11.28
CA ASP A 131 -13.11 -12.88 9.86
C ASP A 131 -12.75 -11.39 9.65
N ALA A 132 -12.72 -10.59 10.72
CA ALA A 132 -12.37 -9.17 10.61
C ALA A 132 -10.93 -8.98 10.11
N SER A 133 -10.78 -8.13 9.09
CA SER A 133 -9.46 -7.80 8.51
C SER A 133 -9.12 -6.35 8.81
N TRP A 134 -8.11 -6.15 9.64
CA TRP A 134 -7.50 -4.84 9.89
C TRP A 134 -6.38 -4.59 8.87
N LEU A 135 -6.04 -3.32 8.64
CA LEU A 135 -4.87 -2.95 7.86
C LEU A 135 -3.78 -2.32 8.72
N LEU A 136 -2.54 -2.65 8.39
CA LEU A 136 -1.35 -1.99 8.86
C LEU A 136 -0.68 -1.26 7.70
N PHE A 137 -0.21 -0.03 7.92
CA PHE A 137 0.51 0.74 6.89
C PHE A 137 1.77 1.38 7.46
N SER A 138 2.91 1.20 6.80
CA SER A 138 4.18 1.84 7.18
C SER A 138 4.59 2.90 6.17
N HIS A 139 4.93 4.09 6.65
CA HIS A 139 5.32 5.23 5.82
C HIS A 139 5.95 6.38 6.63
N PRO A 140 6.81 7.22 6.05
CA PRO A 140 7.24 8.47 6.67
C PRO A 140 6.05 9.35 7.08
N THR A 141 6.09 9.90 8.29
CA THR A 141 4.98 10.68 8.88
C THR A 141 5.15 12.20 8.72
N ASP A 142 6.35 12.67 8.39
CA ASP A 142 6.60 14.08 8.12
C ASP A 142 6.00 14.51 6.76
N ARG A 143 5.17 15.57 6.78
CA ARG A 143 4.46 16.08 5.59
C ARG A 143 5.34 16.77 4.55
N ARG A 144 6.62 17.00 4.86
CA ARG A 144 7.58 17.81 4.09
C ARG A 144 8.80 16.99 3.66
N ARG A 145 9.22 16.01 4.46
CA ARG A 145 10.44 15.22 4.27
C ARG A 145 10.16 13.74 4.47
N ARG A 146 11.02 12.88 3.92
CA ARG A 146 10.98 11.45 4.25
C ARG A 146 11.70 11.24 5.57
N ARG A 147 10.95 11.38 6.66
CA ARG A 147 11.42 11.25 8.03
C ARG A 147 10.32 10.69 8.92
N ASP A 148 10.75 10.14 10.05
CA ASP A 148 9.95 9.67 11.16
C ASP A 148 8.99 8.57 10.68
N LEU A 149 9.52 7.35 10.56
CA LEU A 149 8.78 6.21 10.05
C LEU A 149 7.71 5.83 11.06
N GLY A 150 6.45 5.89 10.62
CA GLY A 150 5.30 5.54 11.43
C GLY A 150 4.58 4.31 10.92
N VAL A 151 3.92 3.64 11.84
CA VAL A 151 3.03 2.51 11.59
C VAL A 151 1.60 2.93 11.95
N TYR A 152 0.71 2.89 10.97
CA TYR A 152 -0.69 3.26 11.09
C TYR A 152 -1.57 2.00 11.13
N VAL A 153 -2.65 2.06 11.90
CA VAL A 153 -3.64 0.98 12.01
C VAL A 153 -4.98 1.46 11.46
N ASN A 154 -5.67 0.61 10.71
CA ASN A 154 -7.05 0.82 10.31
C ASN A 154 -7.91 -0.41 10.67
N PRO A 155 -8.75 -0.32 11.70
CA PRO A 155 -9.62 -1.41 12.14
C PRO A 155 -10.88 -1.58 11.27
N SER A 156 -11.15 -0.67 10.34
CA SER A 156 -12.37 -0.69 9.52
C SER A 156 -12.09 -0.22 8.09
N PRO A 157 -11.22 -0.94 7.34
CA PRO A 157 -10.70 -0.51 6.04
C PRO A 157 -11.76 -0.34 4.93
N LEU A 158 -12.96 -0.90 5.09
CA LEU A 158 -14.06 -0.78 4.13
C LEU A 158 -15.08 0.31 4.49
N SER A 159 -15.05 0.82 5.72
CA SER A 159 -16.01 1.82 6.23
C SER A 159 -15.59 3.27 5.92
N GLY A 160 -14.45 3.46 5.27
CA GLY A 160 -13.90 4.77 4.92
C GLY A 160 -12.55 5.03 5.59
N SER A 161 -12.26 6.31 5.83
CA SER A 161 -11.00 6.73 6.45
C SER A 161 -11.05 6.58 7.97
N SER A 162 -10.51 5.47 8.45
CA SER A 162 -10.48 5.11 9.87
C SER A 162 -9.06 4.82 10.36
N TRP A 163 -8.06 5.43 9.73
CA TRP A 163 -6.67 5.31 10.14
C TRP A 163 -6.43 6.04 11.46
N TRP A 164 -5.89 5.34 12.44
CA TRP A 164 -5.44 5.92 13.69
C TRP A 164 -4.14 6.70 13.50
N PRO A 165 -3.80 7.63 14.42
CA PRO A 165 -2.49 8.26 14.44
C PRO A 165 -1.35 7.24 14.43
N PRO A 166 -0.20 7.55 13.80
CA PRO A 166 0.87 6.57 13.67
C PRO A 166 1.61 6.38 15.00
N TRP A 167 1.96 5.14 15.30
CA TRP A 167 3.03 4.83 16.23
C TRP A 167 4.38 5.04 15.55
N LEU A 168 5.28 5.82 16.14
CA LEU A 168 6.61 6.05 15.58
C LEU A 168 7.52 4.85 15.83
N LEU A 169 7.89 4.17 14.74
CA LEU A 169 8.82 3.04 14.76
C LEU A 169 10.28 3.51 14.76
N TYR A 170 10.56 4.63 14.09
CA TYR A 170 11.90 5.20 13.96
C TYR A 170 11.83 6.72 13.79
N GLU A 171 12.54 7.45 14.65
CA GLU A 171 12.75 8.90 14.52
C GLU A 171 14.02 9.17 13.71
N GLY A 172 13.92 9.97 12.65
CA GLY A 172 15.08 10.21 11.77
C GLY A 172 14.78 10.20 10.28
N PRO A 173 15.82 10.39 9.43
CA PRO A 173 15.76 10.08 8.00
C PRO A 173 15.30 8.64 7.75
N CYS A 174 14.22 8.49 7.00
CA CYS A 174 13.70 7.18 6.61
C CYS A 174 13.15 7.23 5.19
N GLY A 175 12.97 6.08 4.56
CA GLY A 175 12.55 5.98 3.17
C GLY A 175 11.51 4.91 2.95
N TYR A 176 11.81 4.01 2.00
CA TYR A 176 10.93 2.93 1.61
C TYR A 176 10.81 1.93 2.77
N SER A 177 9.70 1.20 2.82
CA SER A 177 9.46 0.16 3.82
C SER A 177 8.67 -1.01 3.24
N ASP A 178 8.83 -2.20 3.83
CA ASP A 178 8.02 -3.38 3.54
C ASP A 178 7.67 -4.08 4.86
N LEU A 179 6.38 -4.27 5.09
CA LEU A 179 5.80 -4.97 6.22
C LEU A 179 5.57 -6.44 5.89
N ALA A 180 5.66 -7.28 6.91
CA ALA A 180 5.23 -8.67 6.87
C ALA A 180 4.49 -9.03 8.16
N VAL A 181 3.41 -9.79 8.03
CA VAL A 181 2.73 -10.42 9.17
C VAL A 181 3.50 -11.69 9.51
N CYS A 182 3.91 -11.83 10.77
CA CYS A 182 4.67 -12.95 11.29
C CYS A 182 3.79 -13.82 12.21
N PRO A 183 4.15 -15.10 12.43
CA PRO A 183 3.44 -15.94 13.39
C PRO A 183 3.42 -15.35 14.80
N GLY A 184 2.35 -15.61 15.55
CA GLY A 184 2.22 -15.22 16.96
C GLY A 184 1.97 -13.73 17.20
N GLY A 185 1.17 -13.08 16.33
CA GLY A 185 0.77 -11.67 16.53
C GLY A 185 1.90 -10.66 16.33
N LEU A 186 2.95 -11.07 15.61
CA LEU A 186 4.14 -10.26 15.36
C LEU A 186 4.10 -9.64 13.96
N PHE A 187 4.76 -8.49 13.83
CA PHE A 187 4.95 -7.81 12.56
C PHE A 187 6.44 -7.51 12.36
N GLY A 188 6.94 -7.82 11.18
CA GLY A 188 8.26 -7.42 10.72
C GLY A 188 8.15 -6.20 9.82
N CYS A 189 9.06 -5.23 9.98
CA CYS A 189 9.20 -4.09 9.10
C CYS A 189 10.67 -3.96 8.66
N LEU A 190 10.92 -4.06 7.36
CA LEU A 190 12.18 -3.66 6.74
C LEU A 190 12.05 -2.25 6.20
N PHE A 191 13.01 -1.38 6.45
CA PHE A 191 12.94 0.01 5.98
C PHE A 191 14.30 0.65 5.76
N GLU A 192 14.35 1.59 4.82
CA GLU A 192 15.53 2.41 4.57
C GLU A 192 15.66 3.49 5.66
N CYS A 193 16.84 3.65 6.26
CA CYS A 193 17.12 4.67 7.27
C CYS A 193 18.60 5.09 7.31
N GLY A 194 18.93 6.01 8.21
CA GLY A 194 20.30 6.43 8.50
C GLY A 194 20.37 7.71 9.32
N PRO A 195 21.51 8.01 9.96
CA PRO A 195 21.67 9.20 10.79
C PRO A 195 21.56 10.52 10.01
N VAL A 196 21.98 10.54 8.73
CA VAL A 196 22.02 11.75 7.90
C VAL A 196 21.00 11.68 6.75
N SER A 197 20.84 10.50 6.16
CA SER A 197 20.04 10.22 4.97
C SER A 197 19.32 8.88 5.12
N GLY A 198 18.13 8.78 4.53
CA GLY A 198 17.36 7.54 4.56
C GLY A 198 17.95 6.42 3.69
N CYS A 199 19.02 6.64 2.93
CA CYS A 199 19.61 5.64 2.02
C CYS A 199 20.96 5.09 2.49
N GLU A 200 21.23 5.10 3.80
CA GLU A 200 22.51 4.61 4.35
C GLU A 200 22.42 3.13 4.73
N GLU A 201 21.29 2.72 5.32
CA GLU A 201 21.08 1.39 5.88
C GLU A 201 19.67 0.87 5.55
N ILE A 202 19.51 -0.46 5.65
CA ILE A 202 18.21 -1.11 5.70
C ILE A 202 18.08 -1.74 7.09
N ALA A 203 17.22 -1.18 7.93
CA ALA A 203 16.94 -1.69 9.26
C ALA A 203 15.79 -2.71 9.23
N PHE A 204 15.82 -3.63 10.18
CA PHE A 204 14.72 -4.55 10.47
C PHE A 204 14.21 -4.29 11.89
N CYS A 205 12.90 -4.15 12.04
CA CYS A 205 12.24 -4.07 13.33
C CYS A 205 11.14 -5.14 13.42
N LEU A 206 11.06 -5.80 14.57
CA LEU A 206 10.02 -6.77 14.91
C LEU A 206 9.26 -6.23 16.12
N PHE A 207 7.93 -6.21 16.04
CA PHE A 207 7.07 -5.70 17.11
C PHE A 207 5.75 -6.48 17.18
N SER A 208 5.09 -6.46 18.34
CA SER A 208 3.82 -7.16 18.55
C SER A 208 2.61 -6.26 18.35
N GLN A 209 1.45 -6.88 18.14
CA GLN A 209 0.16 -6.19 18.18
C GLN A 209 -0.03 -5.41 19.49
N GLN A 210 0.33 -5.99 20.64
CA GLN A 210 0.21 -5.30 21.92
C GLN A 210 1.05 -4.02 22.01
N GLN A 211 2.29 -4.04 21.49
CA GLN A 211 3.13 -2.84 21.45
C GLN A 211 2.54 -1.76 20.54
N LEU A 212 1.97 -2.17 19.41
CA LEU A 212 1.35 -1.28 18.44
C LEU A 212 0.06 -0.64 18.98
N LEU A 213 -0.80 -1.42 19.64
CA LEU A 213 -2.10 -0.94 20.15
C LEU A 213 -1.98 -0.20 21.49
N GLY A 214 -0.89 -0.41 22.23
CA GLY A 214 -0.63 0.28 23.49
C GLY A 214 0.15 1.60 23.36
N ALA A 215 0.52 1.99 22.13
CA ALA A 215 1.33 3.16 21.84
C ALA A 215 0.53 4.47 21.67
#